data_AF-A0A933VCN4-F1
#
_entry.id   AF-A0A933VCN4-F1
#
_cell.length_a   1.000
_cell.length_b   1.000
_cell.length_c   1.000
_cell.angle_alpha   90.00
_cell.angle_beta   90.00
_cell.angle_gamma   90.00
#
_symmetry.space_group_name_H-M   'P 1'
#
loop_
_entity.id
_entity.type
_entity.pdbx_description
1 polymer ?
#
loop_
_entity_poly.entity_id
_entity_poly.type
_entity_poly.pdbx_seq_one_letter_code
_entity_poly.pdbx_strand_id
1 'polypeptide(L)'
;MTENGEVALFIDFENIRYGLKNNYAREPDPQLLMAKARKYGPVSQAFAYADFTEHPDYFRRKLEVAGIMPRDIPRRSPDVAHKSSSDMAMLMDIIDCLLDRPMVNTLILMTGDSDFIRVVARARNRFGKRVIISGVPGSVSNDLISSADAADPISEPEWTMIMPPAESIPLITSESAFAPAPSGLDGDLSDTECQMIQLLDRLERTKPYLTFLFVKTHALSPVNQFSVTPLQVDTILTRFKEVGILHDEVRELDGRTLRYLFFIREHPMVQKVLTPTV
;
A
#
# COMPACT_ATOMS: atom_id res chain seq x y z
N MET A 1 -29.06 -15.54 23.56
CA MET A 1 -27.96 -14.57 23.58
C MET A 1 -27.08 -14.92 22.41
N THR A 2 -27.02 -14.09 21.36
CA THR A 2 -26.06 -14.30 20.27
C THR A 2 -24.67 -14.11 20.86
N GLU A 3 -23.92 -15.21 21.02
CA GLU A 3 -22.52 -15.19 21.47
C GLU A 3 -21.69 -14.40 20.46
N ASN A 4 -21.55 -13.09 20.66
CA ASN A 4 -20.50 -12.34 19.99
C ASN A 4 -19.17 -12.81 20.59
N GLY A 5 -18.54 -13.79 19.93
CA GLY A 5 -17.20 -14.26 20.28
C GLY A 5 -16.17 -13.12 20.24
N GLU A 6 -15.02 -13.34 20.87
CA GLU A 6 -14.02 -12.29 21.01
C GLU A 6 -13.42 -11.89 19.66
N VAL A 7 -12.92 -10.65 19.62
CA VAL A 7 -12.26 -10.05 18.46
C VAL A 7 -10.77 -9.91 18.76
N ALA A 8 -9.94 -10.29 17.80
CA ALA A 8 -8.53 -9.93 17.78
C ALA A 8 -8.25 -8.96 16.63
N LEU A 9 -7.60 -7.84 16.96
CA LEU A 9 -7.27 -6.74 16.06
C LEU A 9 -5.76 -6.72 15.79
N PHE A 10 -5.39 -6.81 14.52
CA PHE A 10 -4.00 -6.74 14.07
C PHE A 10 -3.86 -5.62 13.04
N ILE A 11 -3.00 -4.65 13.32
CA ILE A 11 -2.87 -3.43 12.52
C ILE A 11 -1.48 -3.33 11.92
N ASP A 12 -1.39 -3.38 10.61
CA ASP A 12 -0.22 -2.94 9.86
C ASP A 12 -0.24 -1.40 9.85
N PHE A 13 0.40 -0.82 10.87
CA PHE A 13 0.26 0.61 11.15
C PHE A 13 0.93 1.46 10.06
N GLU A 14 2.01 0.96 9.45
CA GLU A 14 2.65 1.62 8.30
C GLU A 14 1.69 1.67 7.11
N ASN A 15 1.05 0.54 6.76
CA ASN A 15 0.09 0.50 5.65
C ASN A 15 -1.09 1.44 5.87
N ILE A 16 -1.67 1.45 7.08
CA ILE A 16 -2.77 2.36 7.41
C ILE A 16 -2.32 3.82 7.36
N ARG A 17 -1.19 4.15 8.01
CA ARG A 17 -0.71 5.52 8.08
C ARG A 17 -0.35 6.07 6.70
N TYR A 18 0.44 5.34 5.92
CA TYR A 18 0.81 5.77 4.57
C TYR A 18 -0.39 5.77 3.62
N GLY A 19 -1.31 4.82 3.76
CA GLY A 19 -2.57 4.81 3.02
C GLY A 19 -3.39 6.08 3.27
N LEU A 20 -3.62 6.44 4.54
CA LEU A 20 -4.36 7.66 4.91
C LEU A 20 -3.64 8.93 4.47
N LYS A 21 -2.32 8.98 4.66
CA LYS A 21 -1.51 10.14 4.32
C LYS A 21 -1.49 10.38 2.81
N ASN A 22 -1.37 9.33 2.01
CA ASN A 22 -1.24 9.43 0.55
C ASN A 22 -2.59 9.61 -0.15
N ASN A 23 -3.66 9.03 0.38
CA ASN A 23 -4.97 9.04 -0.27
C ASN A 23 -5.91 10.11 0.29
N TYR A 24 -5.69 10.61 1.50
CA TYR A 24 -6.62 11.53 2.19
C TYR A 24 -5.93 12.68 2.93
N ALA A 25 -4.58 12.77 2.92
CA ALA A 25 -3.79 13.70 3.75
C ALA A 25 -4.17 13.68 5.24
N ARG A 26 -4.61 12.52 5.73
CA ARG A 26 -4.96 12.31 7.15
C ARG A 26 -3.90 11.46 7.84
N GLU A 27 -3.80 11.61 9.16
CA GLU A 27 -3.08 10.71 10.04
C GLU A 27 -4.09 9.77 10.72
N PRO A 28 -3.70 8.53 11.08
CA PRO A 28 -4.61 7.59 11.74
C PRO A 28 -5.01 8.09 13.13
N ASP A 29 -6.28 7.88 13.48
CA ASP A 29 -6.77 8.00 14.84
C ASP A 29 -6.96 6.61 15.46
N PRO A 30 -6.09 6.20 16.41
CA PRO A 30 -6.21 4.91 17.10
C PRO A 30 -7.57 4.67 17.76
N GLN A 31 -8.27 5.71 18.23
CA GLN A 31 -9.61 5.55 18.82
C GLN A 31 -10.63 5.11 17.77
N LEU A 32 -10.57 5.66 16.56
CA LEU A 32 -11.42 5.24 15.45
C LEU A 32 -11.11 3.82 14.99
N LEU A 33 -9.82 3.43 14.98
CA LEU A 33 -9.41 2.05 14.66
C LEU A 33 -9.98 1.06 15.69
N MET A 34 -9.82 1.33 16.99
CA MET A 34 -10.39 0.51 18.05
C MET A 34 -11.93 0.49 18.00
N ALA A 35 -12.57 1.64 17.78
CA ALA A 35 -14.03 1.74 17.67
C ALA A 35 -14.56 0.89 16.51
N LYS A 36 -13.86 0.85 15.38
CA LYS A 36 -14.20 -0.03 14.26
C LYS A 36 -14.14 -1.49 14.67
N ALA A 37 -13.09 -1.91 15.38
CA ALA A 37 -12.96 -3.28 15.86
C ALA A 37 -14.07 -3.70 16.84
N ARG A 38 -14.45 -2.79 17.75
CA ARG A 38 -15.51 -3.02 18.74
C ARG A 38 -16.89 -3.24 18.14
N LYS A 39 -17.14 -2.85 16.88
CA LYS A 39 -18.40 -3.16 16.17
C LYS A 39 -18.62 -4.67 16.02
N TYR A 40 -17.56 -5.47 16.07
CA TYR A 40 -17.60 -6.91 15.84
C TYR A 40 -17.63 -7.75 17.12
N GLY A 41 -17.49 -7.13 18.30
CA GLY A 41 -17.49 -7.83 19.58
C GLY A 41 -16.46 -7.26 20.57
N PRO A 42 -16.36 -7.86 21.77
CA PRO A 42 -15.33 -7.49 22.75
C PRO A 42 -13.94 -7.79 22.18
N VAL A 43 -13.07 -6.78 22.16
CA VAL A 43 -11.70 -6.90 21.66
C VAL A 43 -10.81 -7.44 22.77
N SER A 44 -10.36 -8.69 22.65
CA SER A 44 -9.49 -9.33 23.65
C SER A 44 -8.01 -9.18 23.35
N GLN A 45 -7.66 -8.91 22.08
CA GLN A 45 -6.30 -8.60 21.65
C GLN A 45 -6.31 -7.48 20.62
N ALA A 46 -5.38 -6.53 20.74
CA ALA A 46 -5.20 -5.45 19.79
C ALA A 46 -3.73 -5.07 19.70
N PHE A 47 -3.14 -5.23 18.51
CA PHE A 47 -1.73 -4.95 18.26
C PHE A 47 -1.55 -4.07 17.04
N ALA A 48 -0.59 -3.14 17.10
CA ALA A 48 -0.17 -2.33 15.97
C ALA A 48 1.32 -2.52 15.70
N TYR A 49 1.66 -2.94 14.48
CA TYR A 49 3.00 -3.32 14.07
C TYR A 49 3.62 -2.21 13.23
N ALA A 50 4.77 -1.71 13.64
CA ALA A 50 5.57 -0.72 12.90
C ALA A 50 7.01 -0.69 13.41
N ASP A 51 7.89 -0.08 12.62
CA ASP A 51 9.06 0.58 13.17
C ASP A 51 8.64 1.95 13.74
N PHE A 52 8.37 2.01 15.04
CA PHE A 52 7.90 3.26 15.66
C PHE A 52 9.02 4.30 15.81
N THR A 53 10.27 4.00 15.43
CA THR A 53 11.34 5.00 15.35
C THR A 53 11.19 5.90 14.11
N GLU A 54 10.49 5.43 13.08
CA GLU A 54 10.21 6.15 11.83
C GLU A 54 8.90 6.97 11.88
N HIS A 55 8.30 7.08 13.07
CA HIS A 55 7.00 7.70 13.29
C HIS A 55 7.05 8.70 14.45
N PRO A 56 6.19 9.74 14.44
CA PRO A 56 6.10 10.64 15.57
C PRO A 56 5.84 9.92 16.90
N ASP A 57 6.65 10.23 17.92
CA ASP A 57 6.64 9.55 19.23
C ASP A 57 5.26 9.50 19.90
N TYR A 58 4.41 10.49 19.62
CA TYR A 58 3.06 10.55 20.20
C TYR A 58 2.18 9.38 19.77
N PHE A 59 2.48 8.66 18.67
CA PHE A 59 1.64 7.56 18.21
C PHE A 59 1.65 6.38 19.16
N ARG A 60 2.79 6.05 19.79
CA ARG A 60 2.86 4.98 20.80
C ARG A 60 1.85 5.23 21.92
N ARG A 61 1.89 6.44 22.49
CA ARG A 61 0.96 6.87 23.54
C ARG A 61 -0.49 6.86 23.07
N LYS A 62 -0.78 7.34 21.84
CA LYS A 62 -2.15 7.33 21.31
C LYS A 62 -2.70 5.92 21.13
N LEU A 63 -1.88 4.97 20.67
CA LEU A 63 -2.25 3.55 20.54
C LEU A 63 -2.56 2.94 21.90
N GLU A 64 -1.66 3.12 22.88
CA GLU A 64 -1.83 2.61 24.24
C GLU A 64 -3.11 3.14 24.89
N VAL A 65 -3.38 4.44 24.77
CA VAL A 65 -4.62 5.07 25.28
C VAL A 65 -5.88 4.53 24.60
N ALA A 66 -5.79 4.11 23.33
CA ALA A 66 -6.89 3.45 22.64
C ALA A 66 -7.03 1.97 23.01
N GLY A 67 -6.13 1.41 23.82
CA GLY A 67 -6.08 -0.02 24.17
C GLY A 67 -5.46 -0.88 23.07
N ILE A 68 -4.65 -0.30 22.19
CA ILE A 68 -3.90 -0.99 21.14
C ILE A 68 -2.43 -1.05 21.57
N MET A 69 -1.89 -2.27 21.67
CA MET A 69 -0.50 -2.47 22.10
C MET A 69 0.45 -2.25 20.92
N PRO A 70 1.34 -1.24 20.96
CA PRO A 70 2.34 -1.04 19.93
C PRO A 70 3.39 -2.17 19.99
N ARG A 71 3.64 -2.82 18.85
CA ARG A 71 4.70 -3.80 18.62
C ARG A 71 5.82 -3.11 17.84
N ASP A 72 6.88 -2.76 18.57
CA ASP A 72 8.03 -2.07 18.00
C ASP A 72 8.95 -3.06 17.29
N ILE A 73 9.12 -2.87 15.99
CA ILE A 73 9.89 -3.77 15.13
C ILE A 73 10.99 -2.92 14.49
N PRO A 74 12.05 -2.63 15.25
CA PRO A 74 13.13 -1.79 14.77
C PRO A 74 13.83 -2.45 13.60
N ARG A 75 14.16 -1.64 12.59
CA ARG A 75 14.98 -2.07 11.46
C ARG A 75 16.32 -2.64 11.95
N ARG A 76 16.63 -3.87 11.53
CA ARG A 76 17.90 -4.55 11.88
C ARG A 76 19.12 -4.00 11.14
N SER A 77 18.94 -3.43 9.94
CA SER A 77 19.99 -2.75 9.15
C SER A 77 19.38 -1.94 8.00
N PRO A 78 19.97 -0.81 7.56
CA PRO A 78 19.56 -0.05 6.37
C PRO A 78 19.46 -0.91 5.10
N ASP A 79 20.29 -1.95 5.00
CA ASP A 79 20.45 -2.79 3.81
C ASP A 79 19.44 -3.94 3.71
N VAL A 80 18.64 -4.18 4.77
CA VAL A 80 17.62 -5.24 4.79
C VAL A 80 16.25 -4.65 4.45
N ALA A 81 15.51 -5.32 3.56
CA ALA A 81 14.19 -4.90 3.13
C ALA A 81 13.20 -4.79 4.32
N HIS A 82 12.89 -3.53 4.67
CA HIS A 82 12.10 -3.04 5.81
C HIS A 82 10.77 -3.75 6.04
N LYS A 83 9.99 -3.88 4.95
CA LYS A 83 8.58 -4.24 5.01
C LYS A 83 8.37 -5.67 5.50
N SER A 84 9.31 -6.56 5.19
CA SER A 84 9.21 -7.98 5.54
C SER A 84 9.22 -8.27 7.05
N SER A 85 9.79 -7.39 7.88
CA SER A 85 9.98 -7.70 9.31
C SER A 85 8.71 -7.45 10.13
N SER A 86 8.01 -6.34 9.88
CA SER A 86 6.74 -6.03 10.54
C SER A 86 5.64 -7.00 10.11
N ASP A 87 5.57 -7.29 8.81
CA ASP A 87 4.63 -8.26 8.24
C ASP A 87 4.82 -9.66 8.84
N MET A 88 6.08 -10.12 8.97
CA MET A 88 6.37 -11.42 9.57
C MET A 88 5.97 -11.48 11.06
N ALA A 89 6.24 -10.44 11.84
CA ALA A 89 5.86 -10.43 13.25
C ALA A 89 4.34 -10.42 13.43
N MET A 90 3.63 -9.62 12.63
CA MET A 90 2.18 -9.63 12.60
C MET A 90 1.63 -11.01 12.23
N LEU A 91 2.20 -11.66 11.20
CA LEU A 91 1.81 -13.00 10.79
C LEU A 91 2.02 -14.04 11.89
N MET A 92 3.14 -13.98 12.61
CA MET A 92 3.40 -14.89 13.74
C MET A 92 2.39 -14.70 14.86
N ASP A 93 2.14 -13.46 15.29
CA ASP A 93 1.15 -13.16 16.34
C ASP A 93 -0.28 -13.58 15.90
N ILE A 94 -0.63 -13.47 14.62
CA ILE A 94 -1.90 -13.99 14.09
C ILE A 94 -1.97 -15.51 14.22
N ILE A 95 -0.90 -16.23 13.85
CA ILE A 95 -0.86 -17.69 13.96
C ILE A 95 -0.95 -18.13 15.43
N ASP A 96 -0.23 -17.47 16.32
CA ASP A 96 -0.28 -17.75 17.77
C ASP A 96 -1.69 -17.49 18.31
N CYS A 97 -2.35 -16.40 17.89
CA CYS A 97 -3.74 -16.15 18.22
C CYS A 97 -4.68 -17.26 17.74
N LEU A 98 -4.47 -17.77 16.52
CA LEU A 98 -5.28 -18.86 15.96
C LEU A 98 -5.12 -20.17 16.73
N LEU A 99 -3.91 -20.43 17.25
CA LEU A 99 -3.57 -21.65 17.98
C LEU A 99 -4.02 -21.59 19.45
N ASP A 100 -3.75 -20.46 20.12
CA ASP A 100 -3.84 -20.38 21.58
C ASP A 100 -5.14 -19.76 22.09
N ARG A 101 -5.90 -19.07 21.23
CA ARG A 101 -7.11 -18.32 21.62
C ARG A 101 -8.36 -18.86 20.93
N PRO A 102 -8.93 -20.00 21.41
CA PRO A 102 -10.11 -20.58 20.80
C PRO A 102 -11.34 -19.67 20.87
N MET A 103 -11.44 -18.81 21.89
CA MET A 103 -12.56 -17.86 22.10
C MET A 103 -12.59 -16.68 21.12
N VAL A 104 -11.47 -16.41 20.45
CA VAL A 104 -11.42 -15.40 19.38
C VAL A 104 -12.11 -15.99 18.16
N ASN A 105 -13.29 -15.46 17.82
CA ASN A 105 -14.07 -15.93 16.67
C ASN A 105 -13.90 -15.02 15.45
N THR A 106 -13.53 -13.76 15.69
CA THR A 106 -13.34 -12.76 14.62
C THR A 106 -11.93 -12.20 14.64
N LEU A 107 -11.24 -12.26 13.50
CA LEU A 107 -10.01 -11.55 13.25
C LEU A 107 -10.29 -10.30 12.43
N ILE A 108 -9.76 -9.17 12.85
CA ILE A 108 -9.77 -7.93 12.08
C ILE A 108 -8.35 -7.62 11.70
N LEU A 109 -8.05 -7.67 10.40
CA LEU A 109 -6.75 -7.32 9.86
C LEU A 109 -6.84 -5.94 9.22
N MET A 110 -6.17 -4.97 9.82
CA MET A 110 -6.05 -3.63 9.27
C MET A 110 -4.80 -3.53 8.41
N THR A 111 -4.92 -3.95 7.16
CA THR A 111 -3.85 -3.91 6.16
C THR A 111 -4.45 -3.90 4.74
N GLY A 112 -3.64 -3.47 3.78
CA GLY A 112 -3.91 -3.57 2.35
C GLY A 112 -3.07 -4.61 1.62
N ASP A 113 -2.16 -5.32 2.31
CA ASP A 113 -1.13 -6.16 1.69
C ASP A 113 -1.62 -7.57 1.33
N SER A 114 -1.39 -7.97 0.08
CA SER A 114 -1.71 -9.30 -0.44
C SER A 114 -0.93 -10.44 0.22
N ASP A 115 0.19 -10.15 0.88
CA ASP A 115 0.98 -11.18 1.55
C ASP A 115 0.22 -11.88 2.69
N PHE A 116 -0.82 -11.24 3.24
CA PHE A 116 -1.70 -11.82 4.25
C PHE A 116 -2.76 -12.79 3.70
N ILE A 117 -2.95 -12.90 2.38
CA ILE A 117 -4.00 -13.78 1.78
C ILE A 117 -3.89 -15.22 2.30
N ARG A 118 -2.67 -15.75 2.44
CA ARG A 118 -2.45 -17.12 2.92
C ARG A 118 -2.90 -17.30 4.38
N VAL A 119 -2.65 -16.32 5.26
CA VAL A 119 -3.07 -16.42 6.66
C VAL A 119 -4.57 -16.22 6.80
N VAL A 120 -5.19 -15.35 5.97
CA VAL A 120 -6.64 -15.20 5.88
C VAL A 120 -7.30 -16.53 5.50
N ALA A 121 -6.83 -17.15 4.41
CA ALA A 121 -7.35 -18.45 3.97
C ALA A 121 -7.19 -19.53 5.05
N ARG A 122 -6.07 -19.55 5.76
CA ARG A 122 -5.83 -20.48 6.87
C ARG A 122 -6.77 -20.22 8.05
N ALA A 123 -6.94 -18.98 8.48
CA ALA A 123 -7.83 -18.60 9.57
C ALA A 123 -9.28 -19.05 9.29
N ARG A 124 -9.76 -18.82 8.07
CA ARG A 124 -11.12 -19.18 7.64
C ARG A 124 -11.28 -20.69 7.48
N ASN A 125 -10.49 -21.30 6.60
CA ASN A 125 -10.74 -22.67 6.16
C ASN A 125 -10.28 -23.71 7.17
N ARG A 126 -9.23 -23.42 7.95
CA ARG A 126 -8.67 -24.38 8.92
C ARG A 126 -9.13 -24.13 10.35
N PHE A 127 -9.28 -22.87 10.75
CA PHE A 127 -9.64 -22.51 12.13
C PHE A 127 -11.08 -22.03 12.29
N GLY A 128 -11.85 -21.94 11.20
CA GLY A 128 -13.26 -21.54 11.23
C GLY A 128 -13.46 -20.11 11.74
N LYS A 129 -12.44 -19.26 11.67
CA LYS A 129 -12.52 -17.87 12.14
C LYS A 129 -13.12 -16.98 11.07
N ARG A 130 -13.94 -16.04 11.49
CA ARG A 130 -14.41 -14.95 10.63
C ARG A 130 -13.28 -13.94 10.47
N VAL A 131 -12.97 -13.54 9.23
CA VAL A 131 -11.92 -12.56 8.94
C VAL A 131 -12.51 -11.32 8.29
N ILE A 132 -12.24 -10.15 8.87
CA ILE A 132 -12.62 -8.84 8.37
C ILE A 132 -11.35 -8.11 7.92
N ILE A 133 -11.32 -7.67 6.67
CA ILE A 133 -10.24 -6.82 6.15
C ILE A 133 -10.67 -5.36 6.25
N SER A 134 -9.83 -4.55 6.89
CA SER A 134 -10.08 -3.13 7.06
C SER A 134 -8.88 -2.32 6.63
N GLY A 135 -8.80 -2.00 5.34
CA GLY A 135 -7.73 -1.16 4.82
C GLY A 135 -8.24 0.19 4.32
N VAL A 136 -7.32 1.10 4.03
CA VAL A 136 -7.64 2.43 3.51
C VAL A 136 -8.07 2.30 2.05
N PRO A 137 -9.24 2.83 1.63
CA PRO A 137 -9.65 2.74 0.24
C PRO A 137 -8.58 3.36 -0.66
N GLY A 138 -8.28 2.67 -1.77
CA GLY A 138 -7.17 3.03 -2.64
C GLY A 138 -5.79 2.54 -2.16
N SER A 139 -5.67 1.75 -1.10
CA SER A 139 -4.40 1.07 -0.73
C SER A 139 -4.57 -0.43 -0.45
N VAL A 140 -5.76 -1.00 -0.68
CA VAL A 140 -6.07 -2.43 -0.45
C VAL A 140 -6.05 -3.22 -1.75
N SER A 141 -5.52 -4.45 -1.70
CA SER A 141 -5.61 -5.44 -2.79
C SER A 141 -7.03 -6.02 -2.91
N ASN A 142 -7.54 -6.12 -4.14
CA ASN A 142 -8.83 -6.77 -4.43
C ASN A 142 -8.80 -8.28 -4.10
N ASP A 143 -7.65 -8.94 -4.30
CA ASP A 143 -7.49 -10.36 -3.99
C ASP A 143 -7.56 -10.60 -2.48
N LEU A 144 -7.00 -9.68 -1.68
CA LEU A 144 -7.08 -9.73 -0.22
C LEU A 144 -8.53 -9.60 0.24
N ILE A 145 -9.28 -8.64 -0.29
CA ILE A 145 -10.70 -8.46 0.02
C ILE A 145 -11.48 -9.73 -0.33
N SER A 146 -11.24 -10.29 -1.51
CA SER A 146 -11.92 -11.49 -2.02
C SER A 146 -11.60 -12.74 -1.19
N SER A 147 -10.45 -12.77 -0.51
CA SER A 147 -10.05 -13.89 0.35
C SER A 147 -10.75 -13.92 1.71
N ALA A 148 -11.33 -12.80 2.15
CA ALA A 148 -11.91 -12.62 3.49
C ALA A 148 -13.44 -12.79 3.52
N ASP A 149 -14.04 -12.75 4.72
CA ASP A 149 -15.50 -12.86 4.86
C ASP A 149 -16.22 -11.53 4.64
N ALA A 150 -15.57 -10.42 4.98
CA ALA A 150 -16.07 -9.08 4.70
C ALA A 150 -14.93 -8.06 4.63
N ALA A 151 -15.22 -6.94 3.97
CA ALA A 151 -14.39 -5.74 4.02
C ALA A 151 -15.14 -4.62 4.76
N ASP A 152 -14.44 -3.93 5.67
CA ASP A 152 -14.91 -2.72 6.35
C ASP A 152 -13.85 -1.62 6.20
N PRO A 153 -13.91 -0.82 5.11
CA PRO A 153 -12.86 0.13 4.78
C PRO A 153 -12.64 1.20 5.86
N ILE A 154 -11.38 1.61 6.04
CA ILE A 154 -11.02 2.73 6.93
C ILE A 154 -11.32 4.03 6.19
N SER A 155 -12.50 4.58 6.45
CA SER A 155 -13.00 5.83 5.90
C SER A 155 -13.93 6.52 6.89
N GLU A 156 -14.07 7.83 6.76
CA GLU A 156 -15.08 8.64 7.43
C GLU A 156 -15.91 9.38 6.38
N PRO A 157 -17.20 9.68 6.64
CA PRO A 157 -18.09 10.32 5.67
C PRO A 157 -17.56 11.65 5.11
N GLU A 158 -16.77 12.38 5.90
CA GLU A 158 -16.22 13.68 5.51
C GLU A 158 -14.85 13.58 4.82
N TRP A 159 -14.28 12.39 4.71
CA TRP A 159 -13.00 12.19 4.05
C TRP A 159 -13.17 12.16 2.54
N THR A 160 -12.61 13.16 1.88
CA THR A 160 -12.47 13.21 0.44
C THR A 160 -11.13 12.60 0.07
N MET A 161 -11.16 11.60 -0.82
CA MET A 161 -9.93 11.09 -1.42
C MET A 161 -9.28 12.24 -2.19
N ILE A 162 -7.97 12.39 -2.04
CA ILE A 162 -7.17 13.33 -2.80
C ILE A 162 -7.08 12.76 -4.22
N MET A 163 -8.11 13.05 -5.01
CA MET A 163 -8.09 12.83 -6.44
C MET A 163 -7.47 14.06 -7.09
N PRO A 164 -6.61 13.91 -8.10
CA PRO A 164 -6.42 15.02 -9.03
C PRO A 164 -7.77 15.34 -9.71
N PRO A 165 -8.07 16.61 -10.04
CA PRO A 165 -9.20 16.93 -10.89
C PRO A 165 -9.14 16.11 -12.18
N ALA A 166 -10.29 15.60 -12.64
CA ALA A 166 -10.39 14.86 -13.90
C ALA A 166 -9.85 15.64 -15.12
N GLU A 167 -9.70 16.96 -14.99
CA GLU A 167 -9.18 17.87 -16.01
C GLU A 167 -7.64 17.85 -16.18
N SER A 168 -6.89 17.12 -15.33
CA SER A 168 -5.43 17.04 -15.43
C SER A 168 -4.88 15.74 -16.00
N ILE A 169 -5.72 14.88 -16.60
CA ILE A 169 -5.22 14.08 -17.71
C ILE A 169 -5.09 15.10 -18.84
N PRO A 170 -3.88 15.46 -19.31
CA PRO A 170 -3.80 16.30 -20.50
C PRO A 170 -4.63 15.61 -21.56
N LEU A 171 -5.70 16.26 -22.01
CA LEU A 171 -6.35 15.90 -23.26
C LEU A 171 -5.24 16.11 -24.28
N ILE A 172 -4.57 15.02 -24.69
CA ILE A 172 -3.60 15.07 -25.77
C ILE A 172 -4.44 15.31 -27.03
N THR A 173 -4.81 16.57 -27.26
CA THR A 173 -5.08 17.03 -28.61
C THR A 173 -3.79 16.78 -29.37
N SER A 174 -3.90 16.11 -30.51
CA SER A 174 -2.84 15.62 -31.40
C SER A 174 -1.85 16.69 -31.92
N GLU A 175 -1.78 17.87 -31.29
CA GLU A 175 -1.02 19.04 -31.70
C GLU A 175 -0.03 19.55 -30.64
N SER A 176 -0.05 19.04 -29.40
CA SER A 176 1.07 19.25 -28.46
C SER A 176 2.19 18.29 -28.82
N ALA A 177 3.00 18.70 -29.80
CA ALA A 177 4.20 18.03 -30.27
C ALA A 177 4.90 17.26 -29.15
N PHE A 178 5.08 15.95 -29.36
CA PHE A 178 6.20 15.21 -28.81
C PHE A 178 7.42 16.13 -28.91
N ALA A 179 7.91 16.63 -27.78
CA ALA A 179 9.24 17.20 -27.76
C ALA A 179 10.15 16.10 -28.34
N PRO A 180 10.88 16.36 -29.43
CA PRO A 180 11.78 15.35 -29.95
C PRO A 180 12.70 14.97 -28.79
N ALA A 181 12.70 13.67 -28.45
CA ALA A 181 13.65 13.14 -27.48
C ALA A 181 15.03 13.71 -27.82
N PRO A 182 15.80 14.21 -26.84
CA PRO A 182 17.14 14.70 -27.13
C PRO A 182 17.88 13.61 -27.91
N SER A 183 18.25 13.95 -29.14
CA SER A 183 18.93 13.06 -30.08
C SER A 183 20.25 12.62 -29.44
N GLY A 184 20.23 11.42 -28.84
CA GLY A 184 21.29 10.92 -27.97
C GLY A 184 20.88 9.81 -26.99
N LEU A 185 19.59 9.50 -26.84
CA LEU A 185 19.08 8.44 -25.94
C LEU A 185 18.40 7.26 -26.67
N ASP A 186 18.90 6.89 -27.86
CA ASP A 186 18.57 5.63 -28.55
C ASP A 186 19.26 4.42 -27.87
N GLY A 187 19.16 4.33 -26.54
CA GLY A 187 19.59 3.14 -25.82
C GLY A 187 18.43 2.16 -25.72
N ASP A 188 18.60 0.95 -26.24
CA ASP A 188 17.67 -0.17 -25.98
C ASP A 188 17.30 -0.22 -24.49
N LEU A 189 16.02 -0.47 -24.19
CA LEU A 189 15.57 -0.64 -22.82
C LEU A 189 16.28 -1.84 -22.22
N SER A 190 16.83 -1.67 -21.02
CA SER A 190 17.30 -2.81 -20.24
C SER A 190 16.13 -3.68 -19.80
N ASP A 191 16.38 -4.96 -19.51
CA ASP A 191 15.36 -5.89 -19.00
C ASP A 191 14.66 -5.33 -17.74
N THR A 192 15.42 -4.64 -16.89
CA THR A 192 14.91 -4.00 -15.68
C THR A 192 13.96 -2.84 -15.99
N GLU A 193 14.20 -2.09 -17.06
CA GLU A 193 13.32 -1.01 -17.52
C GLU A 193 12.05 -1.55 -18.16
N CYS A 194 12.16 -2.64 -18.94
CA CYS A 194 11.01 -3.36 -19.47
C CYS A 194 10.11 -3.87 -18.32
N GLN A 195 10.70 -4.47 -17.29
CA GLN A 195 9.96 -4.87 -16.10
C GLN A 195 9.34 -3.66 -15.40
N MET A 196 10.03 -2.52 -15.34
CA MET A 196 9.51 -1.30 -14.68
C MET A 196 8.30 -0.74 -15.43
N ILE A 197 8.33 -0.77 -16.76
CA ILE A 197 7.20 -0.40 -17.63
C ILE A 197 6.01 -1.32 -17.38
N GLN A 198 6.21 -2.63 -17.26
CA GLN A 198 5.14 -3.59 -16.94
C GLN A 198 4.58 -3.37 -15.53
N LEU A 199 5.45 -3.03 -14.56
CA LEU A 199 5.03 -2.64 -13.21
C LEU A 199 4.16 -1.39 -13.26
N LEU A 200 4.59 -0.34 -13.96
CA LEU A 200 3.86 0.92 -14.10
C LEU A 200 2.49 0.71 -14.76
N ASP A 201 2.40 -0.07 -15.85
CA ASP A 201 1.12 -0.41 -16.49
C ASP A 201 0.17 -1.10 -15.51
N ARG A 202 0.67 -2.07 -14.75
CA ARG A 202 -0.14 -2.78 -13.76
C ARG A 202 -0.59 -1.85 -12.63
N LEU A 203 0.31 -1.01 -12.11
CA LEU A 203 -0.02 -0.11 -11.01
C LEU A 203 -1.06 0.93 -11.44
N GLU A 204 -0.93 1.50 -12.65
CA GLU A 204 -1.88 2.45 -13.22
C GLU A 204 -3.28 1.84 -13.42
N ARG A 205 -3.39 0.57 -13.80
CA ARG A 205 -4.70 -0.12 -13.88
C ARG A 205 -5.40 -0.26 -12.53
N THR A 206 -4.66 -0.17 -11.43
CA THR A 206 -5.18 -0.36 -10.07
C THR A 206 -5.37 0.94 -9.28
N LYS A 207 -4.84 2.06 -9.78
CA LYS A 207 -4.86 3.35 -9.09
C LYS A 207 -5.15 4.48 -10.07
N PRO A 208 -5.93 5.50 -9.66
CA PRO A 208 -6.18 6.66 -10.50
C PRO A 208 -4.94 7.54 -10.75
N TYR A 209 -3.87 7.38 -9.95
CA TYR A 209 -2.61 8.11 -10.12
C TYR A 209 -1.44 7.36 -9.44
N LEU A 210 -0.22 7.70 -9.85
CA LEU A 210 1.01 7.17 -9.25
C LEU A 210 1.76 8.28 -8.52
N THR A 211 2.58 7.92 -7.54
CA THR A 211 3.57 8.82 -6.93
C THR A 211 4.92 8.16 -6.94
N PHE A 212 5.99 8.95 -6.88
CA PHE A 212 7.36 8.43 -6.92
C PHE A 212 7.62 7.44 -5.77
N LEU A 213 7.18 7.79 -4.56
CA LEU A 213 7.31 6.91 -3.40
C LEU A 213 6.51 5.63 -3.60
N PHE A 214 5.28 5.71 -4.13
CA PHE A 214 4.44 4.54 -4.36
C PHE A 214 5.06 3.57 -5.37
N VAL A 215 5.50 4.08 -6.53
CA VAL A 215 6.19 3.26 -7.54
C VAL A 215 7.46 2.64 -6.97
N LYS A 216 8.25 3.41 -6.21
CA LYS A 216 9.46 2.93 -5.56
C LYS A 216 9.19 1.84 -4.53
N THR A 217 8.17 1.99 -3.68
CA THR A 217 7.76 0.97 -2.71
C THR A 217 7.36 -0.32 -3.40
N HIS A 218 6.63 -0.25 -4.51
CA HIS A 218 6.25 -1.44 -5.27
C HIS A 218 7.44 -2.05 -6.02
N ALA A 219 8.32 -1.24 -6.62
CA ALA A 219 9.51 -1.75 -7.31
C ALA A 219 10.46 -2.50 -6.36
N LEU A 220 10.60 -2.03 -5.12
CA LEU A 220 11.43 -2.68 -4.10
C LEU A 220 10.72 -3.81 -3.34
N SER A 221 9.48 -4.14 -3.71
CA SER A 221 8.72 -5.21 -3.06
C SER A 221 9.31 -6.58 -3.44
N PRO A 222 9.58 -7.47 -2.46
CA PRO A 222 10.05 -8.83 -2.71
C PRO A 222 9.13 -9.64 -3.63
N VAL A 223 7.83 -9.30 -3.65
CA VAL A 223 6.80 -9.94 -4.48
C VAL A 223 7.07 -9.76 -5.97
N ASN A 224 7.67 -8.63 -6.36
CA ASN A 224 7.92 -8.30 -7.77
C ASN A 224 9.26 -8.85 -8.28
N GLN A 225 10.07 -9.49 -7.41
CA GLN A 225 11.37 -10.11 -7.73
C GLN A 225 12.33 -9.20 -8.51
N PHE A 226 12.18 -7.89 -8.39
CA PHE A 226 13.12 -6.95 -8.95
C PHE A 226 14.42 -6.99 -8.14
N SER A 227 15.49 -7.47 -8.75
CA SER A 227 16.85 -7.41 -8.18
C SER A 227 17.45 -6.01 -8.34
N VAL A 228 16.75 -4.98 -7.85
CA VAL A 228 17.14 -3.58 -7.98
C VAL A 228 17.33 -2.91 -6.64
N THR A 229 18.33 -2.04 -6.57
CA THR A 229 18.59 -1.17 -5.44
C THR A 229 17.69 0.08 -5.48
N PRO A 230 17.46 0.75 -4.34
CA PRO A 230 16.72 2.01 -4.31
C PRO A 230 17.28 3.07 -5.25
N LEU A 231 18.61 3.13 -5.40
CA LEU A 231 19.29 4.06 -6.30
C LEU A 231 19.00 3.72 -7.77
N GLN A 232 18.99 2.43 -8.14
CA GLN A 232 18.65 2.01 -9.50
C GLN A 232 17.20 2.36 -9.86
N VAL A 233 16.27 2.21 -8.93
CA VAL A 233 14.87 2.65 -9.14
C VAL A 233 14.81 4.15 -9.39
N ASP A 234 15.52 4.94 -8.57
CA ASP A 234 15.54 6.40 -8.73
C ASP A 234 16.13 6.82 -10.09
N THR A 235 17.20 6.16 -10.53
CA THR A 235 17.81 6.38 -11.85
C THR A 235 16.86 6.04 -12.99
N ILE A 236 16.17 4.89 -12.92
CA ILE A 236 15.22 4.46 -13.96
C ILE A 236 14.04 5.43 -14.04
N LEU A 237 13.45 5.80 -12.91
CA LEU A 237 12.32 6.74 -12.90
C LEU A 237 12.74 8.14 -13.37
N THR A 238 13.96 8.58 -13.06
CA THR A 238 14.52 9.85 -13.57
C THR A 238 14.69 9.78 -15.08
N ARG A 239 15.29 8.70 -15.61
CA ARG A 239 15.42 8.48 -17.06
C ARG A 239 14.06 8.46 -17.74
N PHE A 240 13.07 7.75 -17.18
CA PHE A 240 11.71 7.69 -17.74
C PHE A 240 11.05 9.05 -17.83
N LYS A 241 11.36 9.97 -16.91
CA LYS A 241 10.93 11.36 -17.03
C LYS A 241 11.64 12.09 -18.17
N GLU A 242 12.95 11.94 -18.28
CA GLU A 242 13.75 12.58 -19.33
C GLU A 242 13.33 12.15 -20.74
N VAL A 243 12.95 10.88 -20.91
CA VAL A 243 12.48 10.34 -22.20
C VAL A 243 10.98 10.47 -22.43
N GLY A 244 10.22 11.01 -21.46
CA GLY A 244 8.77 11.25 -21.62
C GLY A 244 7.87 10.01 -21.44
N ILE A 245 8.37 8.93 -20.85
CA ILE A 245 7.56 7.78 -20.40
C ILE A 245 6.76 8.14 -19.14
N LEU A 246 7.33 8.99 -18.29
CA LEU A 246 6.69 9.52 -17.08
C LEU A 246 6.63 11.04 -17.13
N HIS A 247 5.49 11.59 -16.74
CA HIS A 247 5.34 13.03 -16.50
C HIS A 247 5.08 13.27 -15.01
N ASP A 248 5.77 14.23 -14.39
CA ASP A 248 5.50 14.61 -13.01
C ASP A 248 4.76 15.94 -12.88
N GLU A 249 3.78 15.96 -11.99
CA GLU A 249 3.06 17.18 -11.63
C GLU A 249 3.24 17.43 -10.15
N VAL A 250 3.75 18.61 -9.82
CA VAL A 250 3.96 19.05 -8.45
C VAL A 250 2.79 19.92 -8.03
N ARG A 251 2.09 19.53 -6.96
CA ARG A 251 1.00 20.31 -6.39
C ARG A 251 1.24 20.60 -4.92
N GLU A 252 0.89 21.81 -4.53
CA GLU A 252 0.82 22.18 -3.13
C GLU A 252 -0.61 21.97 -2.61
N LEU A 253 -0.74 21.10 -1.61
CA LEU A 253 -1.99 20.83 -0.91
C LEU A 253 -1.73 21.00 0.59
N ASP A 254 -2.47 21.91 1.25
CA ASP A 254 -2.37 22.18 2.69
C ASP A 254 -0.92 22.34 3.22
N GLY A 255 -0.09 23.10 2.48
CA GLY A 255 1.29 23.37 2.86
C GLY A 255 2.27 22.21 2.63
N ARG A 256 1.89 21.20 1.84
CA ARG A 256 2.76 20.10 1.42
C ARG A 256 2.82 19.97 -0.10
N THR A 257 4.03 19.73 -0.60
CA THR A 257 4.31 19.51 -2.01
C THR A 257 4.18 18.01 -2.34
N LEU A 258 3.09 17.63 -3.03
CA LEU A 258 2.89 16.29 -3.56
C LEU A 258 3.35 16.23 -5.02
N ARG A 259 4.09 15.17 -5.37
CA ARG A 259 4.55 14.92 -6.74
C ARG A 259 3.86 13.69 -7.32
N TYR A 260 2.91 13.94 -8.22
CA TYR A 260 2.21 12.92 -8.98
C TYR A 260 3.06 12.46 -10.15
N LEU A 261 2.88 11.21 -10.57
CA LEU A 261 3.47 10.62 -11.75
C LEU A 261 2.34 10.12 -12.66
N PHE A 262 2.42 10.50 -13.93
CA PHE A 262 1.53 10.05 -14.99
C PHE A 262 2.34 9.18 -15.96
N PHE A 263 1.82 8.01 -16.28
CA PHE A 263 2.48 7.05 -17.16
C PHE A 263 1.90 7.14 -18.57
N ILE A 264 2.77 7.37 -19.55
CA ILE A 264 2.35 7.61 -20.93
C ILE A 264 2.37 6.29 -21.70
N ARG A 265 1.21 5.63 -21.77
CA ARG A 265 1.06 4.32 -22.40
C ARG A 265 1.31 4.35 -23.91
N GLU A 266 1.02 5.47 -24.55
CA GLU A 266 1.16 5.70 -26.00
C GLU A 266 2.63 5.89 -26.42
N HIS A 267 3.56 5.99 -25.45
CA HIS A 267 4.97 6.20 -25.74
C HIS A 267 5.55 5.03 -26.57
N PRO A 268 6.33 5.27 -27.65
CA PRO A 268 6.82 4.21 -28.53
C PRO A 268 7.62 3.11 -27.83
N MET A 269 8.43 3.46 -26.82
CA MET A 269 9.19 2.49 -26.04
C MET A 269 8.28 1.65 -25.12
N VAL A 270 7.18 2.21 -24.64
CA VAL A 270 6.19 1.50 -23.81
C VAL A 270 5.39 0.53 -24.68
N GLN A 271 4.94 0.97 -25.85
CA GLN A 271 4.23 0.13 -26.82
C GLN A 271 5.08 -1.08 -27.25
N LYS A 272 6.40 -0.92 -27.44
CA LYS A 272 7.31 -2.04 -27.73
C LYS A 272 7.36 -3.11 -26.62
N VAL A 273 7.13 -2.72 -25.36
CA VAL A 273 7.18 -3.64 -24.21
C VAL A 273 5.80 -4.25 -23.93
N LEU A 274 4.73 -3.48 -24.10
CA LEU A 274 3.36 -3.90 -23.77
C LEU A 274 2.67 -4.65 -24.92
N THR A 275 3.16 -4.51 -26.15
CA THR A 275 2.64 -5.27 -27.30
C THR A 275 3.47 -6.54 -27.47
N PRO A 276 2.88 -7.74 -27.36
CA PRO A 276 3.62 -8.97 -27.58
C PRO A 276 4.03 -9.06 -29.05
N THR A 277 5.32 -9.28 -29.30
CA THR A 277 5.82 -9.70 -30.61
C THR A 277 5.14 -11.02 -30.98
N VAL A 278 4.35 -11.03 -32.05
CA VAL A 278 3.76 -12.24 -32.63
C VAL A 278 4.84 -13.10 -33.28
#